data_AF-A0A1B6MQC1-F1
#
_entry.id   AF-A0A1B6MQC1-F1
#
_cell.length_a   1.000
_cell.length_b   1.000
_cell.length_c   1.000
_cell.angle_alpha   90.00
_cell.angle_beta   90.00
_cell.angle_gamma   90.00
#
_symmetry.space_group_name_H-M   'P 1'
#
loop_
_entity.id
_entity.type
_entity.pdbx_description
1 polymer ?
#
loop_
_entity_poly.entity_id
_entity_poly.type
_entity_poly.pdbx_seq_one_letter_code
_entity_poly.pdbx_strand_id
1 'polypeptide(L)'
;LVRETHLVGTLRANRKGLPAEVMKAPLKKGEMTALENPDGIVVTKWKDKREVRMLSTVHGVDYIDSGKKDKNNMPILKPLAVIEYNRAKMVIDVSNQMSSYSTAVRKSRRW
;
A
#
# COMPACT_ATOMS: atom_id res chain seq x y z
N LEU A 1 -6.48 14.49 23.72
CA LEU A 1 -5.33 13.64 23.32
C LEU A 1 -5.26 13.63 21.80
N VAL A 2 -4.35 14.41 21.24
CA VAL A 2 -3.97 14.29 19.82
C VAL A 2 -3.26 12.95 19.70
N ARG A 3 -3.77 12.03 18.88
CA ARG A 3 -3.11 10.74 18.63
C ARG A 3 -2.06 10.96 17.54
N GLU A 4 -0.78 10.79 17.86
CA GLU A 4 0.35 10.90 16.92
C GLU A 4 0.54 9.62 16.07
N THR A 5 -0.56 8.91 15.79
CA THR A 5 -0.51 7.67 15.00
C THR A 5 -0.98 7.96 13.59
N HIS A 6 -0.07 7.83 12.64
CA HIS A 6 -0.39 7.91 11.22
C HIS A 6 -0.87 6.57 10.67
N LEU A 7 -1.63 6.62 9.58
CA LEU A 7 -2.15 5.45 8.89
C LEU A 7 -1.60 5.38 7.48
N VAL A 8 -1.24 4.17 7.06
CA VAL A 8 -0.89 3.82 5.68
C VAL A 8 -1.52 2.47 5.39
N GLY A 9 -2.34 2.38 4.35
CA GLY A 9 -3.07 1.14 4.08
C GLY A 9 -3.64 1.05 2.68
N THR A 10 -4.04 -0.15 2.31
CA THR A 10 -4.70 -0.42 1.04
C THR A 10 -6.21 -0.18 1.13
N LEU A 11 -6.80 0.29 0.03
CA LEU A 11 -8.24 0.48 -0.12
C LEU A 11 -8.85 -0.56 -1.05
N ARG A 12 -10.04 -1.05 -0.70
CA ARG A 12 -10.86 -1.86 -1.62
C ARG A 12 -11.50 -0.97 -2.69
N ALA A 13 -11.63 -1.49 -3.90
CA ALA A 13 -12.20 -0.79 -5.04
C ALA A 13 -13.66 -0.34 -4.82
N ASN A 14 -14.44 -1.10 -4.04
CA ASN A 14 -15.85 -0.85 -3.79
C ASN A 14 -16.10 -0.01 -2.52
N ARG A 15 -15.07 0.64 -1.96
CA ARG A 15 -15.22 1.51 -0.79
C ARG A 15 -15.94 2.80 -1.20
N LYS A 16 -17.05 3.11 -0.52
CA LYS A 16 -17.82 4.35 -0.72
C LYS A 16 -17.10 5.56 -0.11
N GLY A 17 -17.42 6.76 -0.62
CA GLY A 17 -16.88 8.03 -0.10
C GLY A 17 -15.49 8.41 -0.60
N LEU A 18 -14.96 7.70 -1.61
CA LEU A 18 -13.67 8.01 -2.22
C LEU A 18 -13.84 8.92 -3.45
N PRO A 19 -12.87 9.80 -3.74
CA PRO A 19 -12.93 10.70 -4.89
C PRO A 19 -13.02 9.91 -6.20
N ALA A 20 -14.10 10.14 -6.95
CA ALA A 20 -14.39 9.41 -8.18
C ALA A 20 -13.32 9.65 -9.26
N GLU A 21 -12.74 10.86 -9.27
CA GLU A 21 -11.67 11.28 -10.17
C GLU A 21 -10.46 10.35 -10.04
N VAL A 22 -9.97 10.15 -8.81
CA VAL A 22 -8.86 9.22 -8.52
C VAL A 22 -9.28 7.78 -8.80
N MET A 23 -10.47 7.36 -8.35
CA MET A 23 -10.88 5.96 -8.42
C MET A 23 -11.17 5.48 -9.84
N LYS A 24 -11.69 6.35 -10.72
CA LYS A 24 -12.09 6.01 -12.09
C LYS A 24 -11.08 6.41 -13.16
N ALA A 25 -10.06 7.23 -12.86
CA ALA A 25 -9.08 7.66 -13.85
C ALA A 25 -8.39 6.47 -14.56
N PRO A 26 -8.37 6.40 -15.89
CA PRO A 26 -7.62 5.36 -16.58
C PRO A 26 -6.11 5.59 -16.37
N LEU A 27 -5.39 4.53 -16.01
CA LEU A 27 -3.93 4.57 -15.82
C LEU A 27 -3.24 3.58 -16.76
N LYS A 28 -2.08 3.96 -17.28
CA LYS A 28 -1.09 3.04 -17.85
C LYS A 28 -0.22 2.46 -16.73
N LYS A 29 0.54 1.41 -17.06
CA LYS A 29 1.48 0.80 -16.11
C LYS A 29 2.54 1.83 -15.72
N GLY A 30 2.78 1.97 -14.42
CA GLY A 30 3.71 2.94 -13.83
C GLY A 30 3.04 4.24 -13.40
N GLU A 31 1.86 4.57 -13.92
CA GLU A 31 1.16 5.83 -13.63
C GLU A 31 0.36 5.79 -12.33
N MET A 32 0.16 6.98 -11.77
CA MET A 32 -0.52 7.25 -10.51
C MET A 32 -1.43 8.46 -10.67
N THR A 33 -2.59 8.40 -10.04
CA THR A 33 -3.41 9.57 -9.73
C THR A 33 -3.60 9.61 -8.21
N ALA A 34 -3.68 10.81 -7.64
CA ALA A 34 -3.93 10.97 -6.22
C ALA A 34 -4.69 12.27 -5.96
N LEU A 35 -5.32 12.34 -4.81
CA LEU A 35 -5.94 13.55 -4.28
C LEU A 35 -5.62 13.63 -2.79
N GLU A 36 -5.22 14.83 -2.36
CA GLU A 36 -4.99 15.17 -0.96
C GLU A 36 -6.10 16.07 -0.47
N ASN A 37 -6.62 15.80 0.73
CA ASN A 37 -7.60 16.68 1.37
C ASN A 37 -6.88 17.74 2.25
N PRO A 38 -7.59 18.79 2.71
CA PRO A 38 -7.00 19.82 3.57
C PRO A 38 -6.43 19.29 4.91
N ASP A 39 -6.82 18.09 5.35
CA ASP A 39 -6.30 17.45 6.57
C ASP A 39 -5.01 16.66 6.32
N GLY A 40 -4.43 16.71 5.11
CA GLY A 40 -3.21 15.98 4.74
C GLY A 40 -3.43 14.48 4.48
N ILE A 41 -4.67 14.06 4.22
CA ILE A 41 -5.01 12.68 3.89
C ILE A 41 -4.93 12.51 2.38
N VAL A 42 -4.05 11.61 1.95
CA VAL A 42 -3.83 11.30 0.54
C VAL A 42 -4.51 9.99 0.17
N VAL A 43 -5.34 10.04 -0.86
CA VAL A 43 -5.90 8.86 -1.54
C VAL A 43 -5.21 8.71 -2.88
N THR A 44 -4.58 7.55 -3.07
CA THR A 44 -3.75 7.28 -4.24
C THR A 44 -4.25 6.06 -4.99
N LYS A 45 -4.27 6.13 -6.33
CA LYS A 45 -4.41 4.97 -7.20
C LYS A 45 -3.21 4.88 -8.13
N TRP A 46 -2.49 3.76 -8.08
CA TRP A 46 -1.32 3.48 -8.91
C TRP A 46 -1.49 2.15 -9.63
N LYS A 47 -0.96 2.02 -10.84
CA LYS A 47 -1.10 0.79 -11.64
C LYS A 47 0.25 0.16 -11.95
N ASP A 48 0.47 -1.05 -11.44
CA ASP A 48 1.52 -1.94 -11.93
C ASP A 48 0.93 -2.95 -12.92
N LYS A 49 0.97 -4.25 -12.61
CA LYS A 49 0.17 -5.26 -13.30
C LYS A 49 -1.33 -5.09 -13.01
N ARG A 50 -1.67 -4.60 -11.83
CA ARG A 50 -3.03 -4.32 -11.36
C ARG A 50 -3.06 -2.97 -10.68
N GLU A 51 -4.25 -2.40 -10.57
CA GLU A 51 -4.46 -1.18 -9.80
C GLU A 51 -4.34 -1.46 -8.30
N VAL A 52 -3.52 -0.66 -7.63
CA VAL A 52 -3.37 -0.59 -6.19
C VAL A 52 -3.94 0.75 -5.74
N ARG A 53 -4.80 0.72 -4.71
CA ARG A 53 -5.38 1.91 -4.10
C ARG A 53 -4.86 2.01 -2.69
N MET A 54 -4.39 3.19 -2.30
CA MET A 54 -3.80 3.46 -0.99
C MET A 54 -4.51 4.64 -0.33
N LEU A 55 -4.53 4.63 0.99
CA LEU A 55 -4.83 5.78 1.83
C LEU A 55 -3.66 5.99 2.77
N SER A 56 -3.21 7.25 2.88
CA SER A 56 -2.08 7.62 3.73
C SER A 56 -2.38 8.93 4.44
N THR A 57 -1.93 9.05 5.68
CA THR A 57 -1.99 10.30 6.46
C THR A 57 -0.59 10.84 6.79
N VAL A 58 0.45 10.30 6.15
CA VAL A 58 1.86 10.66 6.36
C VAL A 58 2.65 10.83 5.06
N HIS A 59 2.16 10.26 3.96
CA HIS A 59 2.85 10.28 2.68
C HIS A 59 2.15 11.20 1.70
N GLY A 60 2.93 12.00 0.98
CA GLY A 60 2.48 12.78 -0.17
C GLY A 60 2.34 11.96 -1.46
N VAL A 61 2.27 12.68 -2.58
CA VAL A 61 2.09 12.13 -3.94
C VAL A 61 3.45 11.98 -4.62
N ASP A 62 4.34 11.20 -4.00
CA ASP A 62 5.73 11.09 -4.43
C ASP A 62 6.04 9.75 -5.10
N TYR A 63 6.79 9.81 -6.20
CA TYR A 63 7.48 8.66 -6.76
C TYR A 63 8.88 8.54 -6.18
N ILE A 64 9.26 7.32 -5.83
CA ILE A 64 10.60 6.96 -5.41
C ILE A 64 11.13 5.82 -6.27
N ASP A 65 12.44 5.81 -6.50
CA ASP A 65 13.10 4.70 -7.17
C ASP A 65 12.97 3.44 -6.28
N SER A 66 12.44 2.37 -6.86
CA SER A 66 12.33 1.09 -6.17
C SER A 66 13.65 0.32 -6.05
N GLY A 67 14.75 0.85 -6.59
CA GLY A 67 16.06 0.19 -6.68
C GLY A 67 16.09 -0.95 -7.70
N LYS A 68 15.01 -1.11 -8.48
CA LYS A 68 14.88 -2.13 -9.52
C LYS A 68 14.88 -1.45 -10.88
N LYS A 69 15.47 -2.14 -11.85
CA LYS A 69 15.48 -1.70 -13.24
C LYS A 69 14.56 -2.57 -14.10
N ASP A 70 14.02 -1.97 -15.14
CA ASP A 70 13.27 -2.69 -16.15
C ASP A 70 14.19 -3.41 -17.16
N LYS A 71 13.59 -4.04 -18.17
CA LYS A 71 14.33 -4.74 -19.23
C LYS A 71 15.22 -3.83 -20.07
N ASN A 72 14.89 -2.54 -20.13
CA ASN A 72 15.61 -1.51 -20.85
C ASN A 72 16.61 -0.78 -19.95
N ASN A 73 16.88 -1.31 -18.75
CA ASN A 73 17.78 -0.74 -17.74
C ASN A 73 17.33 0.62 -17.17
N MET A 74 16.05 0.97 -17.32
CA MET A 74 15.44 2.17 -16.75
C MET A 74 14.98 1.92 -15.30
N PRO A 75 15.12 2.91 -14.40
CA PRO A 75 14.67 2.77 -13.02
C PRO A 75 13.15 2.62 -12.94
N ILE A 76 12.68 1.69 -12.10
CA ILE A 76 11.26 1.48 -11.84
C ILE A 76 10.84 2.37 -10.68
N LEU A 77 10.07 3.42 -10.99
CA LEU A 77 9.50 4.31 -10.01
C LEU A 77 8.21 3.75 -9.42
N LYS A 78 8.00 3.95 -8.11
CA LYS A 78 6.79 3.55 -7.39
C LYS A 78 6.36 4.62 -6.40
N PRO A 79 5.07 4.68 -6.01
CA PRO A 79 4.65 5.57 -4.95
C PRO A 79 5.33 5.22 -3.62
N LEU A 80 5.80 6.24 -2.89
CA LEU A 80 6.45 6.04 -1.59
C LEU A 80 5.56 5.25 -0.62
N ALA A 81 4.27 5.61 -0.53
CA ALA A 81 3.29 4.92 0.30
C ALA A 81 3.18 3.41 0.01
N VAL A 82 3.38 2.99 -1.25
CA VAL A 82 3.36 1.56 -1.63
C VAL A 82 4.63 0.85 -1.16
N ILE A 83 5.80 1.51 -1.26
CA ILE A 83 7.06 0.93 -0.78
C ILE A 83 7.00 0.75 0.74
N GLU A 84 6.62 1.80 1.47
CA GLU A 84 6.55 1.75 2.92
C GLU A 84 5.51 0.75 3.43
N TYR A 85 4.33 0.73 2.82
CA TYR A 85 3.31 -0.27 3.15
C TYR A 85 3.83 -1.70 2.98
N ASN A 86 4.50 -2.01 1.86
CA ASN A 86 5.04 -3.35 1.63
C ASN A 86 6.15 -3.71 2.64
N ARG A 87 6.99 -2.73 3.00
CA ARG A 87 8.04 -2.91 4.02
C ARG A 87 7.43 -3.26 5.37
N ALA A 88 6.43 -2.51 5.82
CA ALA A 88 5.76 -2.73 7.10
C ALA A 88 4.93 -4.02 7.10
N LYS A 89 4.15 -4.27 6.03
CA LYS A 89 3.23 -5.42 5.94
C LYS A 89 3.97 -6.77 5.91
N MET A 90 5.16 -6.81 5.32
CA MET A 90 5.98 -8.03 5.20
C MET A 90 6.32 -8.67 6.55
N VAL A 91 6.52 -7.86 7.60
CA VAL A 91 6.91 -8.34 8.94
C VAL A 91 5.88 -9.30 9.51
N ILE A 92 4.58 -9.04 9.28
CA ILE A 92 3.49 -9.90 9.75
C ILE A 92 3.58 -11.28 9.11
N ASP A 93 3.86 -11.34 7.80
CA ASP A 93 3.90 -12.60 7.08
C ASP A 93 5.12 -13.43 7.48
N VAL A 94 6.27 -12.78 7.72
CA VAL A 94 7.48 -13.42 8.25
C VAL A 94 7.23 -13.98 9.66
N SER A 95 6.61 -13.20 10.55
CA SER A 95 6.29 -13.65 11.91
C SER A 95 5.37 -14.88 11.90
N ASN A 96 4.35 -14.86 11.04
CA ASN A 96 3.44 -16.01 10.88
C ASN A 96 4.16 -17.23 10.32
N GLN A 97 5.05 -17.04 9.34
CA GLN A 97 5.85 -18.11 8.76
C GLN A 97 6.74 -18.76 9.82
N MET A 98 7.47 -17.99 10.62
CA MET A 98 8.31 -18.51 11.70
C MET A 98 7.49 -19.29 12.73
N SER A 99 6.31 -18.77 13.10
CA SER A 99 5.40 -19.44 14.03
C SER A 99 4.87 -20.76 13.47
N SER A 100 4.68 -20.86 12.14
CA SER A 100 4.20 -22.09 11.49
C SER A 100 5.24 -23.21 11.47
N TYR A 101 6.53 -22.90 11.31
CA TYR A 101 7.61 -23.89 11.27
C TYR A 101 7.94 -24.49 12.63
N SER A 102 7.64 -23.79 13.73
CA SER A 102 7.95 -24.25 15.09
C SER A 102 6.71 -24.17 15.98
N THR A 103 5.58 -24.71 15.50
CA THR A 103 4.33 -24.65 16.23
C THR A 103 4.22 -25.72 17.32
N ALA A 104 3.95 -25.28 18.55
CA ALA A 104 3.56 -26.16 19.66
C ALA A 104 2.05 -26.52 19.62
N VAL A 105 1.30 -25.99 18.66
CA VAL A 105 -0.15 -26.22 18.54
C VAL A 105 -0.43 -27.71 18.32
N ARG A 106 -1.44 -28.24 19.02
CA ARG A 106 -1.94 -29.60 18.91
C ARG A 106 -3.44 -29.57 18.67
N LYS A 107 -3.98 -30.64 18.09
CA LYS A 107 -5.42 -30.80 17.88
C LYS A 107 -6.14 -30.73 19.23
N SER A 108 -7.12 -29.84 19.37
CA SER A 108 -7.94 -29.66 20.58
C SER A 108 -9.41 -29.51 20.19
N ARG A 109 -10.31 -29.82 21.13
CA ARG A 109 -11.76 -29.53 21.01
C ARG A 109 -12.16 -28.16 21.55
N ARG A 110 -11.21 -27.44 22.15
CA ARG A 110 -11.39 -26.12 22.79
C ARG A 110 -10.46 -25.12 22.08
N TRP A 111 -10.97 -23.90 21.84
CA TRP A 111 -10.20 -22.77 21.32
C TRP A 111 -9.18 -22.28 22.36
#